data_AF-A0A7D5MIN2-F1
#
_entry.id   AF-A0A7D5MIN2-F1
#
_cell.length_a   1.000
_cell.length_b   1.000
_cell.length_c   1.000
_cell.angle_alpha   90.00
_cell.angle_beta   90.00
_cell.angle_gamma   90.00
#
_symmetry.space_group_name_H-M   'P 1'
#
loop_
_entity.id
_entity.type
_entity.pdbx_description
1 polymer ?
#
loop_
_entity_poly.entity_id
_entity_poly.type
_entity_poly.pdbx_seq_one_letter_code
_entity_poly.pdbx_strand_id
1 'polypeptide(L)'
;MITQKIKALFQFIEYLHSNIENFNHYNGLIMELETLNNKRNELEPGRNYKDKLQYDKVQAEIENKFKTLQENTANLIKAKAKELNLCNFDNAPIYNFNGIINEIHQLKNNFIDKDLSEIFKHKSQYIEYRMQTHKTFLSLQIFFNDLDVIAKNLFDYFKDTQQNEFEAFETKAIPVNSIAETIQGFKKGQTKFTLPGSVLFNTSTNERLQNEALPPQQTETKTPTAPAIALLCNLINDAGIIKRKTMKYLRNIVNVFVKNTV
;
A
#
# COMPACT_ATOMS: atom_id res chain seq x y z
N MET A 1 18.12 -14.93 -19.50
CA MET A 1 18.53 -15.96 -18.53
C MET A 1 18.19 -15.45 -17.14
N ILE A 2 17.83 -16.34 -16.23
CA ILE A 2 17.50 -15.98 -14.85
C ILE A 2 18.73 -15.39 -14.14
N THR A 3 18.64 -14.12 -13.76
CA THR A 3 19.70 -13.40 -13.05
C THR A 3 19.74 -13.77 -11.56
N GLN A 4 20.82 -13.45 -10.86
CA GLN A 4 20.94 -13.75 -9.42
C GLN A 4 19.84 -13.08 -8.59
N LYS A 5 19.40 -11.88 -8.98
CA LYS A 5 18.36 -11.16 -8.27
C LYS A 5 16.96 -11.75 -8.52
N ILE A 6 16.70 -12.30 -9.72
CA ILE A 6 15.50 -13.11 -9.94
C ILE A 6 15.56 -14.42 -9.14
N LYS A 7 16.72 -15.08 -9.06
CA LYS A 7 16.89 -16.27 -8.20
C LYS A 7 16.60 -15.97 -6.73
N ALA A 8 17.04 -14.81 -6.23
CA ALA A 8 16.71 -14.36 -4.88
C ALA A 8 15.19 -14.20 -4.70
N LEU A 9 14.49 -13.61 -5.68
CA LEU A 9 13.03 -13.49 -5.66
C LEU A 9 12.35 -14.87 -5.62
N PHE A 10 12.84 -15.80 -6.43
CA PHE A 10 12.37 -17.18 -6.45
C PHE A 10 12.58 -17.90 -5.12
N GLN A 11 13.77 -17.81 -4.53
CA GLN A 11 14.03 -18.34 -3.18
C GLN A 11 13.13 -17.73 -2.11
N PHE A 12 12.79 -16.44 -2.25
CA PHE A 12 11.85 -15.79 -1.34
C PHE A 12 10.43 -16.31 -1.51
N ILE A 13 9.97 -16.53 -2.75
CA ILE A 13 8.68 -17.14 -3.04
C ILE A 13 8.61 -18.57 -2.49
N GLU A 14 9.67 -19.36 -2.69
CA GLU A 14 9.77 -20.71 -2.11
C GLU A 14 9.67 -20.67 -0.59
N TYR A 15 10.36 -19.74 0.07
CA TYR A 15 10.26 -19.54 1.51
C TYR A 15 8.84 -19.19 1.95
N LEU A 16 8.15 -18.29 1.25
CA LEU A 16 6.76 -17.94 1.57
C LEU A 16 5.87 -19.19 1.45
N HIS A 17 5.98 -19.91 0.33
CA HIS A 17 5.20 -21.10 0.03
C HIS A 17 5.44 -22.22 1.05
N SER A 18 6.69 -22.52 1.39
CA SER A 18 7.03 -23.57 2.36
C SER A 18 6.59 -23.26 3.79
N ASN A 19 6.19 -22.01 4.09
CA ASN A 19 5.77 -21.57 5.40
C ASN A 19 4.27 -21.25 5.50
N ILE A 20 3.46 -21.64 4.50
CA ILE A 20 2.01 -21.42 4.53
C ILE A 20 1.38 -21.94 5.83
N GLU A 21 1.65 -23.20 6.20
CA GLU A 21 1.10 -23.81 7.42
C GLU A 21 1.55 -23.08 8.69
N ASN A 22 2.84 -22.72 8.77
CA ASN A 22 3.41 -21.99 9.90
C ASN A 22 2.73 -20.63 10.10
N PHE A 23 2.45 -19.93 9.01
CA PHE A 23 1.76 -18.64 9.04
C PHE A 23 0.27 -18.79 9.33
N ASN A 24 -0.38 -19.81 8.78
CA ASN A 24 -1.80 -20.10 9.00
C ASN A 24 -2.10 -20.56 10.44
N HIS A 25 -1.12 -21.07 11.18
CA HIS A 25 -1.26 -21.33 12.62
C HIS A 25 -1.75 -20.10 13.40
N TYR A 26 -1.46 -18.89 12.92
CA TYR A 26 -1.85 -17.63 13.56
C TYR A 26 -3.21 -17.09 13.08
N ASN A 27 -3.95 -17.79 12.21
CA ASN A 27 -5.24 -17.32 11.71
C ASN A 27 -6.26 -17.08 12.84
N GLY A 28 -6.24 -17.90 13.90
CA GLY A 28 -7.05 -17.67 15.10
C GLY A 28 -6.75 -16.32 15.76
N LEU A 29 -5.46 -16.02 15.97
CA LEU A 29 -5.01 -14.76 16.55
C LEU A 29 -5.37 -13.55 15.66
N ILE A 30 -5.34 -13.72 14.34
CA ILE A 30 -5.77 -12.68 13.38
C ILE A 30 -7.26 -12.39 13.54
N MET A 31 -8.12 -13.41 13.56
CA MET A 31 -9.56 -13.22 13.74
C MET A 31 -9.90 -12.57 15.09
N GLU A 32 -9.19 -12.93 16.15
CA GLU A 32 -9.32 -12.29 17.46
C GLU A 32 -8.96 -10.80 17.40
N LEU A 33 -7.84 -10.46 16.74
CA LEU A 33 -7.42 -9.07 16.55
C LEU A 33 -8.43 -8.26 15.73
N GLU A 34 -9.02 -8.85 14.69
CA GLU A 34 -10.09 -8.21 13.90
C GLU A 34 -11.32 -7.94 14.77
N THR A 35 -11.73 -8.91 15.57
CA THR A 35 -12.85 -8.79 16.51
C THR A 35 -12.60 -7.69 17.55
N LEU A 36 -11.42 -7.66 18.16
CA LEU A 36 -11.02 -6.62 19.11
C LEU A 36 -10.96 -5.24 18.45
N ASN A 37 -10.46 -5.16 17.22
CA ASN A 37 -10.40 -3.91 16.47
C ASN A 37 -11.81 -3.37 16.17
N ASN A 38 -12.75 -4.24 15.79
CA ASN A 38 -14.15 -3.86 15.59
C ASN A 38 -14.77 -3.33 16.89
N LYS A 39 -14.62 -4.08 18.00
CA LYS A 39 -15.08 -3.65 19.33
C LYS A 39 -14.48 -2.30 19.73
N ARG A 40 -13.20 -2.08 19.46
CA ARG A 40 -12.52 -0.80 19.75
C ARG A 40 -13.13 0.35 18.94
N ASN A 41 -13.48 0.11 17.67
CA ASN A 41 -14.02 1.12 16.76
C ASN A 41 -15.48 1.50 17.08
N GLU A 42 -16.22 0.67 17.81
CA GLU A 42 -17.57 0.97 18.30
C GLU A 42 -17.58 1.93 19.50
N LEU A 43 -16.43 2.13 20.16
CA LEU A 43 -16.31 2.99 21.33
C LEU A 43 -16.11 4.46 20.93
N GLU A 44 -16.65 5.37 21.73
CA GLU A 44 -16.49 6.82 21.53
C GLU A 44 -15.64 7.46 22.64
N PRO A 45 -14.31 7.19 22.68
CA PRO A 45 -13.43 7.59 23.79
C PRO A 45 -13.30 9.10 23.97
N GLY A 46 -13.65 9.90 22.96
CA GLY A 46 -13.69 11.36 23.03
C GLY A 46 -14.99 11.93 23.62
N ARG A 47 -16.05 11.12 23.74
CA ARG A 47 -17.36 11.58 24.23
C ARG A 47 -17.60 11.28 25.70
N ASN A 48 -17.13 10.15 26.21
CA ASN A 48 -17.34 9.80 27.63
C ASN A 48 -16.20 8.97 28.24
N TYR A 49 -16.05 9.09 29.56
CA TYR A 49 -14.94 8.46 30.30
C TYR A 49 -15.03 6.93 30.36
N LYS A 50 -16.24 6.36 30.34
CA LYS A 50 -16.43 4.89 30.40
C LYS A 50 -15.88 4.23 29.14
N ASP A 51 -16.22 4.80 27.99
CA ASP A 51 -15.72 4.34 26.70
C ASP A 51 -14.23 4.57 26.56
N LYS A 52 -13.70 5.69 27.09
CA LYS A 52 -12.24 5.91 27.15
C LYS A 52 -11.53 4.79 27.90
N LEU A 53 -12.03 4.42 29.09
CA LEU A 53 -11.45 3.36 29.91
C LEU A 53 -11.55 1.98 29.23
N GLN A 54 -12.67 1.69 28.56
CA GLN A 54 -12.81 0.44 27.80
C GLN A 54 -11.91 0.42 26.56
N TYR A 55 -11.79 1.54 25.86
CA TYR A 55 -10.92 1.69 24.70
C TYR A 55 -9.47 1.39 25.08
N ASP A 56 -9.00 1.94 26.20
CA ASP A 56 -7.62 1.72 26.66
C ASP A 56 -7.36 0.25 27.00
N LYS A 57 -8.33 -0.44 27.61
CA LYS A 57 -8.25 -1.89 27.89
C LYS A 57 -8.15 -2.70 26.60
N VAL A 58 -9.07 -2.47 25.66
CA VAL A 58 -9.09 -3.18 24.36
C VAL A 58 -7.83 -2.88 23.55
N GLN A 59 -7.36 -1.64 23.56
CA GLN A 59 -6.13 -1.23 22.88
C GLN A 59 -4.90 -1.94 23.46
N ALA A 60 -4.79 -2.07 24.78
CA ALA A 60 -3.69 -2.80 25.41
C ALA A 60 -3.69 -4.29 25.04
N GLU A 61 -4.87 -4.91 24.94
CA GLU A 61 -5.02 -6.30 24.50
C GLU A 61 -4.60 -6.47 23.04
N ILE A 62 -5.04 -5.57 22.16
CA ILE A 62 -4.62 -5.53 20.74
C ILE A 62 -3.11 -5.39 20.65
N GLU A 63 -2.49 -4.47 21.38
CA GLU A 63 -1.04 -4.24 21.33
C GLU A 63 -0.23 -5.50 21.70
N ASN A 64 -0.66 -6.20 22.75
CA ASN A 64 0.01 -7.43 23.18
C ASN A 64 -0.12 -8.55 22.12
N LYS A 65 -1.33 -8.82 21.66
CA LYS A 65 -1.61 -9.85 20.64
C LYS A 65 -0.94 -9.53 19.30
N PHE A 66 -0.96 -8.26 18.89
CA PHE A 66 -0.33 -7.81 17.66
C PHE A 66 1.19 -7.95 17.71
N LYS A 67 1.82 -7.69 18.86
CA LYS A 67 3.25 -7.91 19.05
C LYS A 67 3.62 -9.37 18.82
N THR A 68 2.90 -10.30 19.45
CA THR A 68 3.11 -11.75 19.25
C THR A 68 2.95 -12.14 17.78
N LEU A 69 1.89 -11.67 17.13
CA LEU A 69 1.69 -11.93 15.69
C LEU A 69 2.86 -11.39 14.86
N GLN A 70 3.25 -10.14 15.10
CA GLN A 70 4.30 -9.47 14.34
C GLN A 70 5.67 -10.17 14.49
N GLU A 71 6.03 -10.59 15.69
CA GLU A 71 7.28 -11.29 15.97
C GLU A 71 7.37 -12.64 15.27
N ASN A 72 6.26 -13.37 15.20
CA ASN A 72 6.24 -14.72 14.66
C ASN A 72 5.91 -14.80 13.16
N THR A 73 5.54 -13.68 12.53
CA THR A 73 5.19 -13.68 11.10
C THR A 73 5.92 -12.58 10.35
N ALA A 74 5.51 -11.33 10.51
CA ALA A 74 6.01 -10.22 9.73
C ALA A 74 7.52 -9.99 9.88
N ASN A 75 8.07 -10.19 11.07
CA ASN A 75 9.51 -10.09 11.28
C ASN A 75 10.28 -11.19 10.56
N LEU A 76 9.75 -12.41 10.49
CA LEU A 76 10.38 -13.52 9.75
C LEU A 76 10.40 -13.25 8.24
N ILE A 77 9.27 -12.79 7.69
CA ILE A 77 9.17 -12.42 6.27
C ILE A 77 10.14 -11.28 5.93
N LYS A 78 10.19 -10.23 6.76
CA LYS A 78 11.13 -9.11 6.58
C LYS A 78 12.58 -9.55 6.71
N ALA A 79 12.88 -10.40 7.69
CA ALA A 79 14.22 -10.95 7.87
C ALA A 79 14.66 -11.72 6.63
N LYS A 80 13.81 -12.58 6.08
CA LYS A 80 14.14 -13.34 4.86
C LYS A 80 14.31 -12.46 3.63
N ALA A 81 13.43 -11.48 3.43
CA ALA A 81 13.56 -10.52 2.34
C ALA A 81 14.86 -9.69 2.44
N LYS A 82 15.29 -9.36 3.65
CA LYS A 82 16.57 -8.66 3.91
C LYS A 82 17.77 -9.59 3.70
N GLU A 83 17.72 -10.82 4.19
CA GLU A 83 18.74 -11.86 3.99
C GLU A 83 19.04 -12.07 2.50
N LEU A 84 17.99 -12.13 1.67
CA LEU A 84 18.09 -12.30 0.23
C LEU A 84 18.41 -11.00 -0.53
N ASN A 85 18.64 -9.90 0.18
CA ASN A 85 18.86 -8.56 -0.37
C ASN A 85 17.79 -8.15 -1.40
N LEU A 86 16.55 -8.57 -1.17
CA LEU A 86 15.41 -8.25 -2.04
C LEU A 86 14.83 -6.90 -1.72
N CYS A 87 14.65 -6.62 -0.43
CA CYS A 87 13.96 -5.43 0.02
C CYS A 87 14.71 -4.75 1.17
N ASN A 88 14.88 -3.44 1.05
CA ASN A 88 15.29 -2.60 2.17
C ASN A 88 14.06 -2.01 2.89
N PHE A 89 14.03 -2.19 4.22
CA PHE A 89 12.98 -1.70 5.13
C PHE A 89 13.33 -0.40 5.86
N ASP A 90 14.54 0.15 5.68
CA ASP A 90 15.04 1.34 6.40
C ASP A 90 14.19 2.59 6.13
N ASN A 91 13.58 2.68 4.93
CA ASN A 91 12.75 3.80 4.50
C ASN A 91 11.24 3.52 4.58
N ALA A 92 10.82 2.57 5.43
CA ALA A 92 9.41 2.27 5.63
C ALA A 92 8.58 3.56 5.87
N PRO A 93 7.43 3.73 5.20
CA PRO A 93 6.68 2.69 4.48
C PRO A 93 7.03 2.50 3.01
N ILE A 94 7.97 3.25 2.45
CA ILE A 94 8.38 3.11 1.05
C ILE A 94 9.43 2.01 0.98
N TYR A 95 9.04 0.84 0.52
CA TYR A 95 9.94 -0.30 0.39
C TYR A 95 10.70 -0.22 -0.92
N ASN A 96 12.00 -0.45 -0.85
CA ASN A 96 12.86 -0.50 -2.03
C ASN A 96 13.17 -1.96 -2.34
N PHE A 97 12.61 -2.49 -3.42
CA PHE A 97 12.89 -3.85 -3.91
C PHE A 97 14.19 -3.93 -4.74
N ASN A 98 15.16 -3.11 -4.37
CA ASN A 98 16.53 -3.09 -4.87
C ASN A 98 16.66 -3.18 -6.41
N GLY A 99 15.77 -2.52 -7.15
CA GLY A 99 15.82 -2.48 -8.61
C GLY A 99 15.40 -3.79 -9.32
N ILE A 100 14.64 -4.68 -8.66
CA ILE A 100 14.14 -5.94 -9.25
C ILE A 100 13.40 -5.75 -10.58
N ILE A 101 12.75 -4.60 -10.79
CA ILE A 101 12.02 -4.29 -12.03
C ILE A 101 12.94 -4.31 -13.26
N ASN A 102 14.18 -3.82 -13.13
CA ASN A 102 15.14 -3.83 -14.24
C ASN A 102 15.57 -5.26 -14.59
N GLU A 103 15.73 -6.12 -13.58
CA GLU A 103 16.06 -7.53 -13.76
C GLU A 103 14.93 -8.29 -14.43
N ILE A 104 13.68 -7.98 -14.09
CA ILE A 104 12.50 -8.54 -14.75
C ILE A 104 12.50 -8.15 -16.23
N HIS A 105 12.74 -6.89 -16.55
CA HIS A 105 12.84 -6.44 -17.93
C HIS A 105 13.96 -7.17 -18.70
N GLN A 106 15.13 -7.34 -18.08
CA GLN A 106 16.22 -8.12 -18.66
C GLN A 106 15.85 -9.59 -18.87
N LEU A 107 15.14 -10.21 -17.93
CA LEU A 107 14.70 -11.59 -18.07
C LEU A 107 13.73 -11.74 -19.25
N LYS A 108 12.75 -10.85 -19.39
CA LYS A 108 11.79 -10.86 -20.52
C LYS A 108 12.47 -10.81 -21.88
N ASN A 109 13.57 -10.04 -21.99
CA ASN A 109 14.28 -9.88 -23.26
C ASN A 109 15.27 -11.02 -23.57
N ASN A 110 15.69 -11.79 -22.56
CA ASN A 110 16.83 -12.69 -22.70
C ASN A 110 16.59 -14.13 -22.20
N PHE A 111 15.37 -14.49 -21.78
CA PHE A 111 15.07 -15.84 -21.31
C PHE A 111 15.33 -16.88 -22.41
N ILE A 112 15.54 -18.12 -21.99
CA ILE A 112 15.67 -19.28 -22.87
C ILE A 112 14.71 -20.37 -22.40
N ASP A 113 14.36 -21.31 -23.27
CA ASP A 113 13.30 -22.30 -23.00
C ASP A 113 13.49 -23.06 -21.68
N LYS A 114 14.74 -23.36 -21.31
CA LYS A 114 15.06 -24.04 -20.05
C LYS A 114 14.74 -23.22 -18.78
N ASP A 115 14.56 -21.91 -18.90
CA ASP A 115 14.19 -21.04 -17.78
C ASP A 115 12.68 -21.12 -17.48
N LEU A 116 11.85 -21.55 -18.45
CA LEU A 116 10.38 -21.48 -18.36
C LEU A 116 9.81 -22.36 -17.25
N SER A 117 10.32 -23.60 -17.10
CA SER A 117 9.86 -24.51 -16.06
C SER A 117 10.06 -23.93 -14.66
N GLU A 118 11.20 -23.28 -14.44
CA GLU A 118 11.52 -22.62 -13.18
C GLU A 118 10.61 -21.41 -12.93
N ILE A 119 10.36 -20.59 -13.96
CA ILE A 119 9.45 -19.43 -13.86
C ILE A 119 8.03 -19.89 -13.50
N PHE A 120 7.51 -20.91 -14.18
CA PHE A 120 6.15 -21.41 -13.96
C PHE A 120 5.98 -22.06 -12.59
N LYS A 121 7.00 -22.77 -12.10
CA LYS A 121 7.03 -23.31 -10.73
C LYS A 121 6.81 -22.19 -9.71
N HIS A 122 7.62 -21.13 -9.77
CA HIS A 122 7.57 -20.04 -8.82
C HIS A 122 6.31 -19.18 -8.96
N LYS A 123 5.78 -19.02 -10.18
CA LYS A 123 4.46 -18.41 -10.40
C LYS A 123 3.38 -19.14 -9.60
N SER A 124 3.33 -20.46 -9.75
CA SER A 124 2.34 -21.31 -9.09
C SER A 124 2.46 -21.23 -7.57
N GLN A 125 3.68 -21.31 -7.04
CA GLN A 125 3.95 -21.18 -5.61
C GLN A 125 3.52 -19.82 -5.05
N TYR A 126 3.78 -18.73 -5.78
CA TYR A 126 3.38 -17.40 -5.34
C TYR A 126 1.86 -17.26 -5.27
N ILE A 127 1.16 -17.68 -6.32
CA ILE A 127 -0.30 -17.62 -6.38
C ILE A 127 -0.91 -18.46 -5.25
N GLU A 128 -0.42 -19.69 -5.06
CA GLU A 128 -0.89 -20.58 -4.00
C GLU A 128 -0.71 -19.95 -2.62
N TYR A 129 0.47 -19.39 -2.34
CA TYR A 129 0.72 -18.66 -1.09
C TYR A 129 -0.28 -17.52 -0.87
N ARG A 130 -0.54 -16.70 -1.90
CA ARG A 130 -1.47 -15.56 -1.79
C ARG A 130 -2.93 -16.00 -1.63
N MET A 131 -3.32 -17.15 -2.16
CA MET A 131 -4.67 -17.71 -2.01
C MET A 131 -4.90 -18.38 -0.65
N GLN A 132 -3.88 -19.05 -0.09
CA GLN A 132 -4.03 -19.86 1.12
C GLN A 132 -3.75 -19.11 2.42
N THR A 133 -3.10 -17.95 2.36
CA THR A 133 -2.81 -17.15 3.55
C THR A 133 -3.90 -16.10 3.79
N HIS A 134 -4.31 -15.93 5.06
CA HIS A 134 -5.30 -14.91 5.41
C HIS A 134 -4.80 -13.54 4.93
N LYS A 135 -5.73 -12.71 4.38
CA LYS A 135 -5.46 -11.37 3.85
C LYS A 135 -4.44 -10.66 4.75
N THR A 136 -3.19 -10.69 4.29
CA THR A 136 -1.97 -10.09 4.81
C THR A 136 -2.00 -9.69 6.29
N PHE A 137 -1.07 -10.23 7.09
CA PHE A 137 -0.67 -9.64 8.37
C PHE A 137 -0.70 -8.11 8.26
N LEU A 138 -1.53 -7.42 9.04
CA LEU A 138 -1.86 -6.00 8.85
C LEU A 138 -0.60 -5.11 8.67
N SER A 139 0.52 -5.52 9.28
CA SER A 139 1.85 -4.90 9.21
C SER A 139 2.62 -5.08 7.89
N LEU A 140 2.16 -5.94 6.99
CA LEU A 140 2.80 -6.29 5.71
C LEU A 140 1.94 -5.96 4.49
N GLN A 141 0.77 -5.34 4.67
CA GLN A 141 -0.14 -5.05 3.57
C GLN A 141 0.56 -4.28 2.43
N ILE A 142 1.31 -3.22 2.74
CA ILE A 142 2.07 -2.46 1.73
C ILE A 142 3.14 -3.33 1.06
N PHE A 143 3.88 -4.12 1.86
CA PHE A 143 4.94 -4.97 1.34
C PHE A 143 4.39 -5.98 0.33
N PHE A 144 3.28 -6.63 0.64
CA PHE A 144 2.65 -7.59 -0.26
C PHE A 144 1.98 -6.92 -1.46
N ASN A 145 1.42 -5.73 -1.32
CA ASN A 145 0.90 -4.98 -2.48
C ASN A 145 2.03 -4.69 -3.49
N ASP A 146 3.19 -4.24 -3.01
CA ASP A 146 4.35 -3.97 -3.86
C ASP A 146 4.89 -5.28 -4.48
N LEU A 147 4.96 -6.35 -3.68
CA LEU A 147 5.37 -7.66 -4.15
C LEU A 147 4.40 -8.24 -5.19
N ASP A 148 3.08 -8.06 -5.01
CA ASP A 148 2.05 -8.47 -5.95
C ASP A 148 2.24 -7.75 -7.30
N VAL A 149 2.59 -6.45 -7.29
CA VAL A 149 2.91 -5.69 -8.51
C VAL A 149 4.18 -6.24 -9.19
N ILE A 150 5.22 -6.54 -8.42
CA ILE A 150 6.47 -7.11 -8.94
C ILE A 150 6.23 -8.49 -9.54
N ALA A 151 5.55 -9.36 -8.80
CA ALA A 151 5.22 -10.71 -9.23
C ALA A 151 4.33 -10.69 -10.48
N LYS A 152 3.31 -9.83 -10.51
CA LYS A 152 2.48 -9.63 -11.70
C LYS A 152 3.33 -9.19 -12.89
N ASN A 153 4.19 -8.16 -12.71
CA ASN A 153 5.04 -7.68 -13.80
C ASN A 153 5.90 -8.82 -14.37
N LEU A 154 6.47 -9.66 -13.51
CA LEU A 154 7.25 -10.82 -13.93
C LEU A 154 6.39 -11.85 -14.65
N PHE A 155 5.37 -12.37 -13.97
CA PHE A 155 4.66 -13.58 -14.36
C PHE A 155 3.59 -13.37 -15.44
N ASP A 156 2.99 -12.18 -15.55
CA ASP A 156 2.00 -11.90 -16.61
C ASP A 156 2.59 -11.94 -18.02
N TYR A 157 3.91 -11.79 -18.15
CA TYR A 157 4.58 -11.93 -19.44
C TYR A 157 4.70 -13.40 -19.86
N PHE A 158 4.80 -14.31 -18.88
CA PHE A 158 4.96 -15.74 -19.09
C PHE A 158 3.63 -16.46 -18.83
N LYS A 159 2.56 -16.04 -19.52
CA LYS A 159 1.25 -16.70 -19.41
C LYS A 159 0.76 -17.14 -20.77
N ASP A 160 0.13 -18.30 -20.79
CA ASP A 160 -0.46 -18.87 -22.01
C ASP A 160 -1.89 -18.38 -22.26
N THR A 161 -2.48 -17.67 -21.28
CA THR A 161 -3.88 -17.21 -21.34
C THR A 161 -3.98 -15.70 -21.16
N GLN A 162 -5.07 -15.11 -21.64
CA GLN A 162 -5.36 -13.69 -21.41
C GLN A 162 -5.90 -13.40 -20.00
N GLN A 163 -6.20 -14.45 -19.21
CA GLN A 163 -6.74 -14.29 -17.87
C GLN A 163 -5.75 -13.56 -16.96
N ASN A 164 -6.27 -12.73 -16.06
CA ASN A 164 -5.50 -12.09 -15.01
C ASN A 164 -5.45 -13.02 -13.79
N GLU A 165 -4.40 -13.84 -13.70
CA GLU A 165 -4.15 -14.74 -12.57
C GLU A 165 -3.95 -13.98 -11.25
N PHE A 166 -3.72 -12.66 -11.34
CA PHE A 166 -3.47 -11.76 -10.22
C PHE A 166 -4.72 -11.02 -9.74
N GLU A 167 -5.86 -11.15 -10.42
CA GLU A 167 -7.07 -10.36 -10.16
C GLU A 167 -7.57 -10.51 -8.72
N ALA A 168 -7.46 -11.72 -8.15
CA ALA A 168 -7.99 -12.05 -6.82
C ALA A 168 -7.38 -11.22 -5.67
N PHE A 169 -6.19 -10.67 -5.89
CA PHE A 169 -5.45 -9.91 -4.89
C PHE A 169 -5.18 -8.46 -5.31
N GLU A 170 -5.62 -8.05 -6.50
CA GLU A 170 -5.61 -6.65 -6.90
C GLU A 170 -6.68 -5.87 -6.14
N THR A 171 -6.27 -4.72 -5.58
CA THR A 171 -7.26 -3.74 -5.11
C THR A 171 -8.01 -3.23 -6.33
N LYS A 172 -9.32 -3.53 -6.41
CA LYS A 172 -10.19 -3.05 -7.50
C LYS A 172 -10.33 -1.53 -7.36
N ALA A 173 -10.04 -0.82 -8.44
CA ALA A 173 -10.20 0.62 -8.48
C ALA A 173 -11.70 0.96 -8.59
N ILE A 174 -12.16 1.88 -7.76
CA ILE A 174 -13.55 2.31 -7.74
C ILE A 174 -13.69 3.48 -8.70
N PRO A 175 -14.51 3.37 -9.76
CA PRO A 175 -14.77 4.49 -10.64
C PRO A 175 -15.49 5.58 -9.83
N VAL A 176 -14.95 6.79 -9.86
CA VAL A 176 -15.51 7.96 -9.19
C VAL A 176 -15.56 9.11 -10.17
N ASN A 177 -16.63 9.89 -10.13
CA ASN A 177 -16.88 10.97 -11.08
C ASN A 177 -16.29 12.31 -10.62
N SER A 178 -15.76 12.38 -9.40
CA SER A 178 -15.19 13.62 -8.85
C SER A 178 -14.18 13.36 -7.74
N ILE A 179 -13.34 14.35 -7.47
CA ILE A 179 -12.44 14.35 -6.29
C ILE A 179 -13.24 14.32 -4.98
N ALA A 180 -14.43 14.92 -4.94
CA ALA A 180 -15.31 14.87 -3.77
C ALA A 180 -15.77 13.44 -3.46
N GLU A 181 -16.10 12.66 -4.50
CA GLU A 181 -16.40 11.23 -4.38
C GLU A 181 -15.19 10.42 -3.92
N THR A 182 -13.99 10.73 -4.40
CA THR A 182 -12.73 10.14 -3.91
C THR A 182 -12.57 10.37 -2.40
N ILE A 183 -12.80 11.60 -1.91
CA ILE A 183 -12.69 11.94 -0.49
C ILE A 183 -13.72 11.18 0.34
N GLN A 184 -14.96 11.07 -0.15
CA GLN A 184 -16.00 10.29 0.53
C GLN A 184 -15.69 8.79 0.56
N GLY A 185 -15.19 8.25 -0.55
CA GLY A 185 -14.73 6.87 -0.63
C GLY A 185 -13.58 6.59 0.33
N PHE A 186 -12.63 7.51 0.43
CA PHE A 186 -11.50 7.41 1.35
C PHE A 186 -11.96 7.38 2.81
N LYS A 187 -12.94 8.23 3.17
CA LYS A 187 -13.58 8.19 4.50
C LYS A 187 -14.28 6.86 4.80
N LYS A 188 -14.68 6.13 3.76
CA LYS A 188 -15.28 4.78 3.84
C LYS A 188 -14.23 3.66 3.76
N GLY A 189 -12.94 3.99 3.80
CA GLY A 189 -11.84 3.01 3.80
C GLY A 189 -11.42 2.51 2.41
N GLN A 190 -11.89 3.14 1.34
CA GLN A 190 -11.50 2.79 -0.03
C GLN A 190 -10.15 3.45 -0.38
N THR A 191 -9.27 2.71 -1.06
CA THR A 191 -7.86 3.14 -1.24
C THR A 191 -7.42 3.28 -2.70
N LYS A 192 -8.25 2.85 -3.67
CA LYS A 192 -7.93 2.94 -5.10
C LYS A 192 -9.14 3.41 -5.89
N PHE A 193 -8.95 4.44 -6.70
CA PHE A 193 -9.99 5.12 -7.45
C PHE A 193 -9.56 5.33 -8.90
N THR A 194 -10.54 5.32 -9.81
CA THR A 194 -10.34 5.70 -11.21
C THR A 194 -11.17 6.95 -11.49
N LEU A 195 -10.51 8.04 -11.90
CA LEU A 195 -11.16 9.27 -12.32
C LEU A 195 -11.23 9.33 -13.86
N PRO A 196 -12.38 9.75 -14.44
CA PRO A 196 -12.45 10.07 -15.85
C PRO A 196 -11.44 11.16 -16.22
N GLY A 197 -10.79 11.03 -17.39
CA GLY A 197 -9.83 12.04 -17.86
C GLY A 197 -10.40 13.45 -17.92
N SER A 198 -11.71 13.59 -18.19
CA SER A 198 -12.42 14.88 -18.18
C SER A 198 -12.37 15.61 -16.83
N VAL A 199 -12.27 14.88 -15.71
CA VAL A 199 -12.16 15.46 -14.36
C VAL A 199 -10.74 15.92 -14.07
N LEU A 200 -9.73 15.25 -14.64
CA LEU A 200 -8.32 15.57 -14.45
C LEU A 200 -7.87 16.79 -15.28
N PHE A 201 -8.51 17.03 -16.43
CA PHE A 201 -8.11 18.07 -17.40
C PHE A 201 -9.03 19.29 -17.46
N ASN A 202 -10.02 19.41 -16.56
CA ASN A 202 -10.90 20.59 -16.47
C ASN A 202 -10.22 21.73 -15.70
N THR A 203 -9.15 22.30 -16.27
CA THR A 203 -8.71 23.67 -15.96
C THR A 203 -9.15 24.59 -17.08
N SER A 204 -10.45 24.86 -17.17
CA SER A 204 -10.95 25.99 -17.96
C SER A 204 -10.88 27.24 -17.10
N THR A 205 -9.74 27.91 -17.18
CA THR A 205 -9.55 29.32 -16.80
C THR A 205 -10.51 30.16 -17.65
N ASN A 206 -11.61 30.62 -17.07
CA ASN A 206 -12.38 31.76 -17.58
C ASN A 206 -13.44 32.19 -16.55
N GLU A 207 -13.02 32.93 -15.52
CA GLU A 207 -13.85 34.03 -15.02
C GLU A 207 -12.99 35.28 -14.86
N ARG A 208 -13.53 36.34 -15.45
CA ARG A 208 -12.92 37.59 -15.87
C ARG A 208 -13.02 38.58 -14.71
N LEU A 209 -11.91 38.87 -14.02
CA LEU A 209 -11.81 40.05 -13.16
C LEU A 209 -11.78 41.30 -14.06
N GLN A 210 -12.78 42.17 -13.92
CA GLN A 210 -12.78 43.50 -14.54
C GLN A 210 -11.73 44.39 -13.86
N ASN A 211 -11.01 45.13 -14.69
CA ASN A 211 -9.91 46.03 -14.34
C ASN A 211 -10.39 47.34 -13.68
N GLU A 212 -9.64 47.83 -12.69
CA GLU A 212 -9.30 49.26 -12.55
C GLU A 212 -7.80 49.37 -12.20
N ALA A 213 -7.13 50.34 -12.82
CA ALA A 213 -5.68 50.44 -12.97
C ALA A 213 -5.01 51.46 -12.04
N LEU A 214 -3.81 51.13 -11.50
CA LEU A 214 -2.50 51.85 -11.59
C LEU A 214 -1.56 51.47 -10.40
N PRO A 215 -0.22 51.72 -10.41
CA PRO A 215 0.87 51.47 -11.38
C PRO A 215 1.96 50.52 -10.78
N PRO A 216 3.10 50.19 -11.45
CA PRO A 216 3.82 48.94 -11.24
C PRO A 216 4.88 49.00 -10.12
N GLN A 217 4.90 48.00 -9.25
CA GLN A 217 6.08 47.66 -8.45
C GLN A 217 6.41 46.16 -8.54
N GLN A 218 7.60 45.94 -9.11
CA GLN A 218 8.53 44.81 -9.06
C GLN A 218 8.05 43.46 -8.47
N THR A 219 8.00 42.49 -9.38
CA THR A 219 8.26 41.04 -9.25
C THR A 219 8.53 40.47 -7.85
N GLU A 220 7.53 39.76 -7.32
CA GLU A 220 7.72 38.48 -6.64
C GLU A 220 6.82 37.44 -7.29
N THR A 221 7.41 36.36 -7.78
CA THR A 221 6.75 35.16 -8.30
C THR A 221 5.95 34.50 -7.19
N LYS A 222 4.67 34.84 -7.07
CA LYS A 222 3.70 34.06 -6.28
C LYS A 222 3.16 32.93 -7.14
N THR A 223 3.68 31.74 -6.88
CA THR A 223 3.18 30.45 -7.35
C THR A 223 1.68 30.30 -7.05
N PRO A 224 0.82 29.92 -8.02
CA PRO A 224 -0.58 29.70 -7.73
C PRO A 224 -0.79 28.39 -6.98
N THR A 225 -1.58 28.51 -5.91
CA THR A 225 -2.51 27.52 -5.37
C THR A 225 -1.99 26.35 -4.53
N ALA A 226 -1.74 26.68 -3.26
CA ALA A 226 -1.74 25.79 -2.09
C ALA A 226 -3.08 25.63 -1.31
N PRO A 227 -4.30 25.97 -1.78
CA PRO A 227 -5.50 25.91 -0.92
C PRO A 227 -6.02 24.48 -0.72
N ALA A 228 -5.88 23.57 -1.69
CA ALA A 228 -6.39 22.19 -1.56
C ALA A 228 -5.54 21.34 -0.58
N ILE A 229 -4.22 21.57 -0.55
CA ILE A 229 -3.29 20.87 0.35
C ILE A 229 -3.40 21.42 1.79
N ALA A 230 -3.63 22.73 1.94
CA ALA A 230 -3.90 23.35 3.23
C ALA A 230 -5.22 22.85 3.84
N LEU A 231 -6.27 22.64 3.02
CA LEU A 231 -7.54 22.07 3.47
C LEU A 231 -7.40 20.61 3.94
N LEU A 232 -6.60 19.80 3.24
CA LEU A 232 -6.32 18.40 3.63
C LEU A 232 -5.52 18.31 4.93
N CYS A 233 -4.53 19.20 5.13
CA CYS A 233 -3.73 19.23 6.35
C CYS A 233 -4.56 19.63 7.58
N ASN A 234 -5.50 20.56 7.42
CA ASN A 234 -6.36 21.03 8.51
C ASN A 234 -7.40 19.99 8.93
N LEU A 235 -7.99 19.25 7.97
CA LEU A 235 -8.94 18.18 8.25
C LEU A 235 -8.31 16.97 8.97
N ILE A 236 -7.00 16.75 8.80
CA ILE A 236 -6.26 15.69 9.50
C ILE A 236 -5.93 16.10 10.95
N ASN A 237 -5.80 17.40 11.22
CA ASN A 237 -5.56 17.90 12.58
C ASN A 237 -6.84 17.87 13.45
N ASP A 238 -8.01 18.09 12.86
CA ASP A 238 -9.30 18.12 13.59
C ASP A 238 -9.81 16.73 14.02
N ALA A 239 -9.23 15.64 13.51
CA ALA A 239 -9.60 14.26 13.86
C ALA A 239 -8.99 13.73 15.17
N GLY A 240 -8.34 14.59 15.97
CA GLY A 240 -8.15 14.44 17.42
C GLY A 240 -7.30 13.28 17.99
N ILE A 241 -7.08 12.17 17.30
CA ILE A 241 -6.37 11.00 17.87
C ILE A 241 -5.54 10.29 16.80
N ILE A 242 -4.45 10.93 16.35
CA ILE A 242 -3.45 10.26 15.51
C ILE A 242 -2.05 10.63 16.04
N LYS A 243 -1.39 9.69 16.72
CA LYS A 243 -0.03 9.84 17.27
C LYS A 243 0.92 10.40 16.19
N ARG A 244 1.87 11.28 16.57
CA ARG A 244 2.83 11.96 15.66
C ARG A 244 3.56 11.03 14.66
N LYS A 245 3.73 9.75 14.97
CA LYS A 245 4.31 8.74 14.05
C LYS A 245 3.37 8.39 12.88
N THR A 246 2.07 8.28 13.13
CA THR A 246 1.04 7.99 12.12
C THR A 246 0.73 9.22 11.25
N MET A 247 0.92 10.43 11.80
CA MET A 247 0.92 11.68 11.03
C MET A 247 2.11 11.76 10.06
N LYS A 248 3.31 11.31 10.46
CA LYS A 248 4.46 11.21 9.55
C LYS A 248 4.21 10.20 8.42
N TYR A 249 3.50 9.12 8.71
CA TYR A 249 3.09 8.09 7.75
C TYR A 249 2.06 8.61 6.72
N LEU A 250 0.99 9.27 7.17
CA LEU A 250 -0.03 9.86 6.29
C LEU A 250 0.51 11.05 5.47
N ARG A 251 1.35 11.89 6.09
CA ARG A 251 2.00 13.03 5.40
C ARG A 251 2.99 12.56 4.32
N ASN A 252 3.66 11.42 4.52
CA ASN A 252 4.51 10.81 3.50
C ASN A 252 3.70 10.20 2.35
N ILE A 253 2.56 9.58 2.62
CA ILE A 253 1.65 9.07 1.57
C ILE A 253 1.13 10.23 0.70
N VAL A 254 0.75 11.35 1.32
CA VAL A 254 0.31 12.56 0.59
C VAL A 254 1.46 13.15 -0.25
N ASN A 255 2.68 13.21 0.28
CA ASN A 255 3.84 13.73 -0.46
C ASN A 255 4.28 12.84 -1.64
N VAL A 256 4.09 11.53 -1.56
CA VAL A 256 4.36 10.59 -2.67
C VAL A 256 3.33 10.76 -3.79
N PHE A 257 2.06 11.01 -3.46
CA PHE A 257 1.03 11.34 -4.44
C PHE A 257 1.34 12.66 -5.19
N VAL A 258 1.83 13.68 -4.49
CA VAL A 258 2.16 14.98 -5.13
C VAL A 258 3.37 14.89 -6.06
N LYS A 259 4.37 14.05 -5.77
CA LYS A 259 5.59 13.95 -6.59
C LYS A 259 5.46 13.12 -7.86
N ASN A 260 4.46 12.25 -7.97
CA ASN A 260 4.22 11.42 -9.15
C ASN A 260 3.20 12.02 -10.13
N THR A 261 2.82 13.30 -9.94
CA THR A 261 1.87 14.02 -10.79
C THR A 261 2.48 15.28 -11.45
N VAL A 262 3.81 15.35 -11.53
CA VAL A 262 4.56 16.34 -12.33
C VAL A 262 5.46 15.61 -13.29
#